data_AF-A0A953V043-F1
#
_entry.id   AF-A0A953V043-F1
#
_cell.length_a   1.000
_cell.length_b   1.000
_cell.length_c   1.000
_cell.angle_alpha   90.00
_cell.angle_beta   90.00
_cell.angle_gamma   90.00
#
_symmetry.space_group_name_H-M   'P 1'
#
loop_
_entity.id
_entity.type
_entity.pdbx_description
1 polymer ?
#
loop_
_entity_poly.entity_id
_entity_poly.type
_entity_poly.pdbx_seq_one_letter_code
_entity_poly.pdbx_strand_id
1 'polypeptide(L)'
;MRSVQTDEIAQLDEFLDELGKDELGKETEAKCGLLREHLESARVYLLGLMPAEYALSLKMAEEALDCVSDPDLRNRIEKFIHGA
;
A
#
# COMPACT_ATOMS: atom_id res chain seq x y z
N MET A 1 12.73 10.64 14.00
CA MET A 1 12.14 9.31 13.76
C MET A 1 10.62 9.31 13.86
N ARG A 2 9.99 9.97 14.86
CA ARG A 2 8.51 10.00 14.98
C ARG A 2 7.77 10.73 13.84
N SER A 3 8.40 11.74 13.22
CA SER A 3 7.84 12.48 12.08
C SER A 3 7.72 11.62 10.83
N VAL A 4 8.80 10.95 10.44
CA VAL A 4 8.88 10.06 9.26
C VAL A 4 7.82 8.96 9.32
N GLN A 5 7.67 8.31 10.47
CA GLN A 5 6.63 7.29 10.68
C GLN A 5 5.22 7.84 10.50
N THR A 6 4.97 9.09 10.89
CA THR A 6 3.65 9.73 10.76
C THR A 6 3.36 10.08 9.31
N ASP A 7 4.39 10.51 8.58
CA ASP A 7 4.30 10.83 7.15
C ASP A 7 4.05 9.57 6.30
N GLU A 8 4.71 8.45 6.61
CA GLU A 8 4.47 7.15 5.94
C GLU A 8 3.07 6.60 6.24
N ILE A 9 2.58 6.71 7.47
CA ILE A 9 1.21 6.31 7.81
C ILE A 9 0.19 7.15 7.03
N ALA A 10 0.40 8.46 6.92
CA ALA A 10 -0.49 9.33 6.17
C ALA A 10 -0.50 9.00 4.67
N GLN A 11 0.64 8.66 4.08
CA GLN A 11 0.73 8.21 2.68
C GLN A 11 0.03 6.86 2.47
N LEU A 12 0.19 5.92 3.41
CA LEU A 12 -0.55 4.65 3.37
C LEU A 12 -2.06 4.88 3.43
N ASP A 13 -2.54 5.77 4.31
CA ASP A 13 -3.97 6.13 4.39
C ASP A 13 -4.48 6.73 3.07
N GLU A 14 -3.71 7.61 2.43
CA GLU A 14 -4.06 8.19 1.12
C GLU A 14 -4.18 7.11 0.03
N PHE A 15 -3.22 6.18 -0.06
CA PHE A 15 -3.28 5.10 -1.04
C PHE A 15 -4.46 4.16 -0.82
N LEU A 16 -4.77 3.82 0.43
CA LEU A 16 -5.92 2.98 0.77
C LEU A 16 -7.25 3.65 0.39
N ASP A 17 -7.37 4.96 0.61
CA ASP A 17 -8.53 5.75 0.21
C ASP A 17 -8.66 5.86 -1.32
N GLU A 18 -7.55 5.96 -2.05
CA GLU A 18 -7.55 6.01 -3.51
C GLU A 18 -7.90 4.66 -4.13
N LEU A 19 -7.31 3.57 -3.64
CA LEU A 19 -7.61 2.20 -4.10
C LEU A 19 -9.09 1.82 -3.85
N GLY A 20 -9.70 2.32 -2.76
CA GLY A 20 -11.10 2.09 -2.45
C GLY A 20 -12.11 2.83 -3.33
N LYS A 21 -11.68 3.80 -4.16
CA LYS A 21 -12.58 4.58 -5.05
C LYS A 21 -12.89 3.87 -6.36
N ASP A 22 -12.03 2.94 -6.80
CA ASP A 22 -12.15 2.23 -8.08
C ASP A 22 -12.97 0.92 -8.00
N GLU A 23 -13.54 0.58 -6.83
CA GLU A 23 -14.26 -0.68 -6.55
C GLU A 23 -15.63 -0.85 -7.25
N LEU A 24 -15.85 -0.23 -8.42
CA LEU A 24 -17.05 -0.46 -9.25
C LEU A 24 -16.85 -1.47 -10.41
N GLY A 25 -15.79 -2.30 -10.39
CA GLY A 25 -15.45 -3.25 -11.46
C GLY A 25 -15.01 -4.65 -10.98
N LYS A 26 -15.90 -5.63 -11.13
CA LYS A 26 -15.92 -7.00 -10.54
C LYS A 26 -14.81 -8.02 -10.93
N GLU A 27 -13.77 -7.66 -11.68
CA GLU A 27 -12.70 -8.62 -12.05
C GLU A 27 -11.29 -8.17 -11.62
N THR A 28 -11.10 -6.88 -11.38
CA THR A 28 -9.87 -6.30 -10.78
C THR A 28 -9.83 -6.51 -9.24
N GLU A 29 -10.93 -6.99 -8.65
CA GLU A 29 -11.16 -7.11 -7.20
C GLU A 29 -10.15 -8.01 -6.47
N ALA A 30 -9.73 -9.15 -7.04
CA ALA A 30 -8.93 -10.12 -6.29
C ALA A 30 -7.46 -9.68 -6.09
N LYS A 31 -6.80 -9.21 -7.15
CA LYS A 31 -5.40 -8.74 -7.05
C LYS A 31 -5.29 -7.38 -6.38
N CYS A 32 -6.22 -6.46 -6.65
CA CYS A 32 -6.23 -5.18 -5.95
C CYS A 32 -6.72 -5.29 -4.50
N GLY A 33 -7.55 -6.30 -4.19
CA GLY A 33 -7.80 -6.72 -2.82
C GLY A 33 -6.51 -7.13 -2.10
N LEU A 34 -5.68 -7.97 -2.72
CA LEU A 34 -4.37 -8.37 -2.13
C LEU A 34 -3.42 -7.17 -1.95
N LEU A 35 -3.31 -6.29 -2.93
CA LEU A 35 -2.51 -5.06 -2.80
C LEU A 35 -2.97 -4.24 -1.59
N ARG A 36 -4.29 -4.01 -1.48
CA ARG A 36 -4.90 -3.28 -0.37
C ARG A 36 -4.62 -3.96 0.97
N GLU A 37 -4.82 -5.26 1.08
CA GLU A 37 -4.56 -6.05 2.30
C GLU A 37 -3.09 -5.92 2.76
N HIS A 38 -2.15 -5.94 1.82
CA HIS A 38 -0.73 -5.78 2.12
C HIS A 38 -0.38 -4.36 2.57
N LEU A 39 -0.99 -3.32 1.98
CA LEU A 39 -0.81 -1.93 2.44
C LEU A 39 -1.47 -1.68 3.81
N GLU A 40 -2.65 -2.25 4.07
CA GLU A 40 -3.30 -2.21 5.40
C GLU A 40 -2.43 -2.91 6.46
N SER A 41 -1.86 -4.06 6.11
CA SER A 41 -0.93 -4.79 6.97
C SER A 41 0.33 -3.98 7.25
N ALA A 42 0.95 -3.40 6.22
CA ALA A 42 2.11 -2.53 6.36
C ALA A 42 1.82 -1.39 7.33
N ARG A 43 0.66 -0.73 7.21
CA ARG A 43 0.22 0.32 8.13
C ARG A 43 0.12 -0.15 9.58
N VAL A 44 -0.49 -1.32 9.82
CA VAL A 44 -0.61 -1.92 11.17
C VAL A 44 0.76 -2.25 11.75
N TYR A 45 1.66 -2.84 10.96
CA TYR A 45 3.00 -3.20 11.41
C TYR A 45 3.88 -1.98 11.67
N LEU A 46 3.74 -0.93 10.86
CA LEU A 46 4.41 0.34 11.08
C LEU A 46 3.97 0.98 12.40
N LEU A 47 2.66 1.01 12.70
CA LEU A 47 2.12 1.48 13.98
C LEU A 47 2.58 0.62 15.16
N GLY A 48 2.66 -0.70 14.95
CA GLY A 48 3.09 -1.67 15.95
C GLY A 48 4.60 -1.72 16.20
N LEU A 49 5.40 -0.92 15.50
CA LEU A 49 6.87 -0.95 15.55
C LEU A 49 7.45 -2.33 15.21
N MET A 50 6.87 -2.97 14.19
CA MET A 50 7.24 -4.29 13.67
C MET A 50 7.91 -4.14 12.29
N PRO A 51 9.21 -3.80 12.23
CA PRO A 51 9.88 -3.40 11.00
C PRO A 51 10.06 -4.54 9.98
N ALA A 52 10.21 -5.78 10.45
CA ALA A 52 10.38 -6.93 9.55
C ALA A 52 9.06 -7.27 8.83
N GLU A 53 7.96 -7.25 9.56
CA GLU A 53 6.61 -7.47 9.06
C GLU A 53 6.15 -6.31 8.16
N TYR A 54 6.53 -5.07 8.51
CA TYR A 54 6.34 -3.91 7.65
C TYR A 54 7.02 -4.08 6.30
N ALA A 55 8.33 -4.35 6.29
CA ALA A 55 9.10 -4.53 5.06
C ALA A 55 8.60 -5.72 4.23
N LEU A 56 8.23 -6.83 4.87
CA LEU A 56 7.63 -7.98 4.19
C LEU A 56 6.31 -7.59 3.52
N SER A 57 5.46 -6.85 4.22
CA SER A 57 4.15 -6.41 3.68
C SER A 57 4.33 -5.49 2.47
N LEU A 58 5.29 -4.56 2.50
CA LEU A 58 5.61 -3.72 1.34
C LEU A 58 6.09 -4.53 0.13
N LYS A 59 6.92 -5.56 0.36
CA LYS A 59 7.36 -6.45 -0.72
C LYS A 59 6.19 -7.24 -1.34
N MET A 60 5.25 -7.70 -0.51
CA MET A 60 4.05 -8.38 -1.03
C MET A 60 3.11 -7.42 -1.76
N ALA A 61 3.01 -6.17 -1.31
CA ALA A 61 2.31 -5.12 -2.04
C ALA A 61 2.93 -4.88 -3.43
N GLU A 62 4.26 -4.88 -3.55
CA GLU A 62 4.98 -4.74 -4.82
C GLU A 62 4.56 -5.83 -5.83
N GLU A 63 4.45 -7.08 -5.38
CA GLU A 63 4.05 -8.22 -6.22
C GLU A 63 2.62 -8.10 -6.76
N ALA A 64 1.76 -7.29 -6.12
CA ALA A 64 0.37 -7.06 -6.50
C ALA A 64 0.13 -5.72 -7.24
N LEU A 65 1.16 -4.90 -7.47
CA LEU A 65 1.06 -3.58 -8.12
C LEU A 65 0.49 -3.63 -9.54
N ASP A 66 0.64 -4.77 -10.23
CA ASP A 66 0.18 -4.95 -11.62
C ASP A 66 -1.34 -4.80 -11.77
N CYS A 67 -2.09 -4.88 -10.68
CA CYS A 67 -3.53 -4.73 -10.65
C CYS A 67 -3.99 -3.26 -10.84
N VAL A 68 -3.15 -2.29 -10.49
CA VAL A 68 -3.51 -0.87 -10.50
C VAL A 68 -3.51 -0.36 -11.94
N SER A 69 -4.71 -0.02 -12.43
CA SER A 69 -4.92 0.43 -13.81
C SER A 69 -4.52 1.89 -14.01
N ASP A 70 -4.62 2.72 -12.98
CA ASP A 70 -4.13 4.11 -12.99
C ASP A 70 -2.58 4.11 -12.92
N PRO A 71 -1.89 4.51 -14.00
CA PRO A 71 -0.44 4.49 -14.05
C PRO A 71 0.22 5.50 -13.11
N ASP A 72 -0.45 6.62 -12.80
CA ASP A 72 0.06 7.65 -11.91
C ASP A 72 -0.03 7.18 -10.46
N LEU A 73 -1.17 6.59 -10.06
CA LEU A 73 -1.33 5.96 -8.75
C LEU A 73 -0.34 4.80 -8.56
N ARG A 74 -0.22 3.90 -9.54
CA ARG A 74 0.71 2.78 -9.48
C ARG A 74 2.15 3.24 -9.23
N ASN A 75 2.59 4.28 -9.94
CA ASN A 75 3.95 4.83 -9.83
C ASN A 75 4.19 5.53 -8.47
N ARG A 76 3.15 6.15 -7.88
CA ARG A 76 3.23 6.71 -6.52
C ARG A 76 3.40 5.61 -5.47
N ILE A 77 2.61 4.53 -5.57
CA ILE A 77 2.71 3.39 -4.64
C ILE A 77 4.07 2.69 -4.79
N GLU A 78 4.54 2.47 -6.02
CA GLU A 78 5.86 1.87 -6.29
C GLU A 78 7.00 2.69 -5.66
N LYS A 79 7.00 4.02 -5.87
CA LYS A 79 8.01 4.91 -5.28
C LYS A 79 7.98 4.90 -3.75
N PHE A 80 6.79 4.80 -3.16
CA PHE A 80 6.65 4.67 -1.72
C PHE A 80 7.26 3.35 -1.23
N ILE A 81 6.92 2.22 -1.86
CA ILE A 81 7.44 0.89 -1.51
C ILE A 81 8.98 0.84 -1.60
N HIS A 82 9.58 1.43 -2.63
CA HIS A 82 11.04 1.45 -2.79
C HIS A 82 11.75 2.53 -1.96
N GLY A 83 11.03 3.50 -1.44
CA GLY A 83 11.56 4.62 -0.65
C GLY A 83 11.45 4.45 0.86
N ALA A 84 10.66 3.47 1.31
CA ALA A 84 10.41 3.14 2.72
C ALA A 84 11.49 2.21 3.33
#